data_AF-A0A1Q5TII4-F1
#
_entry.id   AF-A0A1Q5TII4-F1
#
_cell.length_a   1.000
_cell.length_b   1.000
_cell.length_c   1.000
_cell.angle_alpha   90.00
_cell.angle_beta   90.00
_cell.angle_gamma   90.00
#
_symmetry.space_group_name_H-M   'P 1'
#
loop_
_entity.id
_entity.type
_entity.pdbx_description
1 polymer ?
#
loop_
_entity_poly.entity_id
_entity_poly.type
_entity_poly.pdbx_seq_one_letter_code
_entity_poly.pdbx_strand_id
1 'polypeptide(L)'
;MNSPTPLPNGLPLTDAKHLISNPYLPLEAGISITPDGMHHIAASTYMPGSTGSMIDWWFGWIHKTPQYKLWHPRDHVFSDWEGPRDNNSTYIGGHHLVHEYIGGKLAKLKISFVDPGVYFGDTWKEDFKRAGYSTAVCGRVGNWDDESGEVVYGGHLVHLIKDEPDGVRMRSRFWLGDIPGLDAEQRRGAVDEGFALGLLRHATEEMAILASILPGMYEKFAVKE
;
A
#
# COMPACT_ATOMS: atom_id res chain seq x y z
N MET A 1 4.01 31.07 -19.13
CA MET A 1 3.69 30.41 -17.84
C MET A 1 2.77 29.25 -18.18
N ASN A 2 3.30 28.02 -18.17
CA ASN A 2 2.50 26.84 -18.45
C ASN A 2 1.51 26.66 -17.30
N SER A 3 0.22 26.80 -17.60
CA SER A 3 -0.84 26.31 -16.72
C SER A 3 -0.57 24.83 -16.43
N PRO A 4 -0.58 24.36 -15.18
CA PRO A 4 -0.46 22.94 -14.91
C PRO A 4 -1.63 22.24 -15.61
N THR A 5 -1.32 21.28 -16.47
CA THR A 5 -2.29 20.33 -17.03
C THR A 5 -3.20 19.88 -15.89
N PRO A 6 -4.54 19.94 -16.02
CA PRO A 6 -5.42 19.45 -14.98
C PRO A 6 -5.02 18.00 -14.70
N LEU A 7 -4.56 17.74 -13.47
CA LEU A 7 -4.21 16.39 -13.04
C LEU A 7 -5.41 15.50 -13.36
N PRO A 8 -5.22 14.29 -13.91
CA PRO A 8 -6.33 13.36 -14.06
C PRO A 8 -6.99 13.21 -12.68
N ASN A 9 -8.31 13.38 -12.64
CA ASN A 9 -9.06 13.33 -11.38
C ASN A 9 -8.67 12.06 -10.61
N GLY A 10 -8.22 12.23 -9.37
CA GLY A 10 -7.89 11.10 -8.51
C GLY A 10 -9.11 10.22 -8.29
N LEU A 11 -8.88 8.92 -8.12
CA LEU A 11 -9.95 7.99 -7.77
C LEU A 11 -10.38 8.30 -6.32
N PRO A 12 -11.64 8.68 -6.04
CA PRO A 12 -12.11 8.82 -4.67
C PRO A 12 -12.01 7.48 -3.92
N LEU A 13 -11.78 7.52 -2.61
CA LEU A 13 -11.71 6.31 -1.80
C LEU A 13 -12.99 5.47 -1.86
N THR A 14 -14.16 6.12 -1.84
CA THR A 14 -15.48 5.48 -1.98
C THR A 14 -15.64 4.71 -3.29
N ASP A 15 -14.79 5.00 -4.27
CA ASP A 15 -14.80 4.44 -5.61
C ASP A 15 -13.68 3.40 -5.79
N ALA A 16 -12.97 3.00 -4.72
CA ALA A 16 -11.88 2.00 -4.79
C ALA A 16 -12.28 0.70 -5.51
N LYS A 17 -13.55 0.26 -5.36
CA LYS A 17 -14.10 -0.90 -6.07
C LYS A 17 -13.99 -0.84 -7.61
N HIS A 18 -13.90 0.37 -8.17
CA HIS A 18 -13.75 0.55 -9.61
C HIS A 18 -12.37 0.12 -10.13
N LEU A 19 -11.39 -0.11 -9.26
CA LEU A 19 -10.11 -0.72 -9.64
C LEU A 19 -10.30 -2.12 -10.25
N ILE A 20 -11.26 -2.90 -9.76
CA ILE A 20 -11.51 -4.26 -10.25
C ILE A 20 -12.06 -4.24 -11.67
N SER A 21 -13.01 -3.32 -11.94
CA SER A 21 -13.71 -3.23 -13.22
C SER A 21 -12.94 -2.47 -14.30
N ASN A 22 -11.91 -1.70 -13.92
CA ASN A 22 -11.09 -0.92 -14.85
C ASN A 22 -9.63 -1.36 -14.80
N PRO A 23 -9.14 -2.08 -15.82
CA PRO A 23 -7.76 -2.58 -15.83
C PRO A 23 -6.73 -1.44 -15.88
N TYR A 24 -7.10 -0.30 -16.48
CA TYR A 24 -6.30 0.91 -16.52
C TYR A 24 -7.19 2.13 -16.25
N LEU A 25 -6.94 2.82 -15.15
CA LEU A 25 -7.52 4.12 -14.86
C LEU A 25 -6.66 5.23 -15.49
N PRO A 26 -7.19 6.45 -15.63
CA PRO A 26 -6.42 7.60 -16.12
C PRO A 26 -5.13 7.86 -15.32
N LEU A 27 -5.09 7.49 -14.04
CA LEU A 27 -3.93 7.60 -13.16
C LEU A 27 -3.53 6.22 -12.61
N GLU A 28 -2.66 5.51 -13.33
CA GLU A 28 -2.00 4.29 -12.85
C GLU A 28 -0.65 4.55 -12.15
N ALA A 29 -0.04 5.70 -12.42
CA ALA A 29 1.18 6.17 -11.80
C ALA A 29 1.15 7.70 -11.67
N GLY A 30 1.30 8.22 -10.46
CA GLY A 30 1.32 9.66 -10.20
C GLY A 30 0.48 10.07 -9.00
N ILE A 31 0.22 11.37 -8.90
CA ILE A 31 -0.46 11.99 -7.76
C ILE A 31 -1.60 12.88 -8.27
N SER A 32 -2.67 12.92 -7.50
CA SER A 32 -3.87 13.71 -7.76
C SER A 32 -4.51 14.10 -6.43
N ILE A 33 -5.38 15.10 -6.46
CA ILE A 33 -6.25 15.43 -5.33
C ILE A 33 -7.66 14.99 -5.70
N THR A 34 -8.32 14.26 -4.82
CA THR A 34 -9.72 13.84 -5.00
C THR A 34 -10.68 15.01 -4.67
N PRO A 35 -11.94 14.96 -5.13
CA PRO A 35 -12.91 16.03 -4.84
C PRO A 35 -13.14 16.30 -3.35
N ASP A 36 -12.95 15.30 -2.50
CA ASP A 36 -13.05 15.39 -1.03
C ASP A 36 -11.72 15.76 -0.35
N GLY A 37 -10.72 16.20 -1.13
CA GLY A 37 -9.49 16.81 -0.64
C GLY A 37 -8.35 15.85 -0.31
N MET A 38 -8.53 14.54 -0.46
CA MET A 38 -7.46 13.59 -0.18
C MET A 38 -6.38 13.61 -1.27
N HIS A 39 -5.13 13.41 -0.88
CA HIS A 39 -4.06 13.11 -1.83
C HIS A 39 -4.19 11.65 -2.24
N HIS A 40 -4.49 11.42 -3.52
CA HIS A 40 -4.54 10.11 -4.12
C HIS A 40 -3.27 9.85 -4.92
N ILE A 41 -2.49 8.88 -4.45
CA ILE A 41 -1.22 8.45 -5.04
C ILE A 41 -1.41 7.06 -5.66
N ALA A 42 -0.99 6.91 -6.91
CA ALA A 42 -1.02 5.64 -7.62
C ALA A 42 0.39 5.22 -8.05
N ALA A 43 0.70 3.93 -7.94
CA ALA A 43 1.87 3.32 -8.55
C ALA A 43 1.48 1.96 -9.14
N SER A 44 2.19 1.53 -10.19
CA SER A 44 1.99 0.23 -10.81
C SER A 44 3.35 -0.44 -11.04
N THR A 45 3.51 -1.63 -10.48
CA THR A 45 4.75 -2.40 -10.55
C THR A 45 4.47 -3.77 -11.13
N TYR A 46 5.18 -4.11 -12.21
CA TYR A 46 5.17 -5.47 -12.74
C TYR A 46 6.20 -6.32 -11.98
N MET A 47 5.80 -7.51 -11.55
CA MET A 47 6.58 -8.40 -10.69
C MET A 47 6.70 -9.80 -11.35
N PRO A 48 7.68 -9.99 -12.26
CA PRO A 48 7.88 -11.26 -12.94
C PRO A 48 8.16 -12.39 -11.95
N GLY A 49 7.63 -13.58 -12.22
CA GLY A 49 7.81 -14.79 -11.40
C GLY A 49 7.15 -14.75 -10.02
N SER A 50 6.51 -13.64 -9.65
CA SER A 50 5.78 -13.50 -8.39
C SER A 50 4.32 -13.93 -8.53
N THR A 51 3.71 -14.41 -7.46
CA THR A 51 2.28 -14.76 -7.40
C THR A 51 1.58 -14.02 -6.26
N GLY A 52 0.24 -13.93 -6.29
CA GLY A 52 -0.52 -13.37 -5.16
C GLY A 52 -0.23 -14.05 -3.83
N SER A 53 -0.06 -15.38 -3.82
CA SER A 53 0.29 -16.13 -2.61
C SER A 53 1.68 -15.77 -2.05
N MET A 54 2.65 -15.44 -2.91
CA MET A 54 3.95 -14.94 -2.46
C MET A 54 3.82 -13.56 -1.82
N ILE A 55 2.94 -12.70 -2.36
CA ILE A 55 2.65 -11.39 -1.77
C ILE A 55 1.99 -11.55 -0.40
N ASP A 56 0.94 -12.36 -0.27
CA ASP A 56 0.30 -12.58 1.03
C ASP A 56 1.27 -13.17 2.05
N TRP A 57 2.11 -14.14 1.65
CA TRP A 57 3.19 -14.66 2.49
C TRP A 57 4.16 -13.57 2.93
N TRP A 58 4.59 -12.69 2.01
CA TRP A 58 5.53 -11.63 2.35
C TRP A 58 4.99 -10.77 3.49
N PHE A 59 3.74 -10.33 3.39
CA PHE A 59 3.11 -9.47 4.39
C PHE A 59 2.81 -10.16 5.74
N GLY A 60 2.65 -11.48 5.80
CA GLY A 60 2.60 -12.21 7.08
C GLY A 60 3.97 -12.63 7.64
N TRP A 61 5.00 -12.65 6.80
CA TRP A 61 6.37 -13.00 7.17
C TRP A 61 7.20 -11.82 7.66
N ILE A 62 7.03 -10.62 7.07
CA ILE A 62 7.77 -9.41 7.47
C ILE A 62 7.33 -8.92 8.85
N HIS A 63 8.26 -8.89 9.80
CA HIS A 63 8.00 -8.35 11.14
C HIS A 63 9.25 -7.83 11.85
N LYS A 64 10.45 -8.23 11.43
CA LYS A 64 11.71 -7.80 12.04
C LYS A 64 12.47 -6.84 11.13
N THR A 65 13.16 -5.89 11.74
CA THR A 65 14.03 -4.92 11.06
C THR A 65 14.96 -5.53 9.98
N PRO A 66 15.66 -6.66 10.19
CA PRO A 66 16.49 -7.24 9.14
C PRO A 66 15.71 -7.69 7.90
N GLN A 67 14.48 -8.18 8.07
CA GLN A 67 13.60 -8.55 6.96
C GLN A 67 13.10 -7.31 6.24
N TYR A 68 12.64 -6.31 7.00
CA TYR A 68 12.12 -5.07 6.46
C TYR A 68 13.15 -4.33 5.60
N LYS A 69 14.41 -4.34 6.02
CA LYS A 69 15.54 -3.78 5.26
C LYS A 69 15.81 -4.48 3.92
N LEU A 70 15.37 -5.72 3.72
CA LEU A 70 15.49 -6.37 2.39
C LEU A 70 14.58 -5.69 1.37
N TRP A 71 13.44 -5.15 1.81
CA TRP A 71 12.44 -4.52 0.95
C TRP A 71 12.90 -3.16 0.43
N HIS A 72 13.52 -2.35 1.30
CA HIS A 72 14.12 -1.09 0.89
C HIS A 72 15.35 -0.75 1.76
N PRO A 73 16.56 -1.21 1.40
CA PRO A 73 17.76 -1.12 2.26
C PRO A 73 18.16 0.29 2.68
N ARG A 74 17.74 1.31 1.92
CA ARG A 74 18.07 2.72 2.18
C ARG A 74 17.07 3.42 3.10
N ASP A 75 15.79 3.07 2.99
CA ASP A 75 14.72 3.86 3.62
C ASP A 75 14.11 3.13 4.82
N HIS A 76 14.13 1.79 4.86
CA HIS A 76 13.58 1.02 5.96
C HIS A 76 14.54 0.95 7.14
N VAL A 77 14.13 1.52 8.29
CA VAL A 77 15.01 1.68 9.45
C VAL A 77 14.68 0.70 10.57
N PHE A 78 13.38 0.58 10.88
CA PHE A 78 12.86 -0.22 11.99
C PHE A 78 11.57 -0.92 11.58
N SER A 79 11.36 -2.12 12.13
CA SER A 79 10.12 -2.88 11.99
C SER A 79 9.87 -3.69 13.25
N ASP A 80 8.61 -3.66 13.69
CA ASP A 80 8.03 -4.55 14.69
C ASP A 80 6.55 -4.86 14.35
N TRP A 81 5.91 -5.72 15.13
CA TRP A 81 4.55 -6.19 14.83
C TRP A 81 3.66 -6.30 16.07
N GLU A 82 2.39 -5.92 15.91
CA GLU A 82 1.33 -6.15 16.89
C GLU A 82 0.17 -6.95 16.28
N GLY A 83 -0.49 -7.79 17.07
CA GLY A 83 -1.68 -8.53 16.63
C GLY A 83 -1.38 -9.85 15.90
N PRO A 84 -2.40 -10.42 15.22
CA PRO A 84 -2.33 -11.75 14.60
C PRO A 84 -1.18 -11.90 13.61
N ARG A 85 -0.40 -12.99 13.77
CA ARG A 85 0.71 -13.35 12.88
C ARG A 85 1.19 -14.78 13.13
N ASP A 86 1.69 -15.44 12.09
CA ASP A 86 2.23 -16.80 12.17
C ASP A 86 3.41 -17.08 11.21
N ASN A 87 4.02 -16.03 10.62
CA ASN A 87 5.06 -16.13 9.59
C ASN A 87 4.62 -16.83 8.28
N ASN A 88 3.32 -16.96 8.02
CA ASN A 88 2.80 -17.36 6.70
C ASN A 88 2.08 -16.17 6.03
N SER A 89 0.87 -16.37 5.53
CA SER A 89 -0.02 -15.36 4.97
C SER A 89 -0.97 -14.72 6.00
N THR A 90 -0.86 -15.02 7.30
CA THR A 90 -1.69 -14.37 8.34
C THR A 90 -1.14 -13.00 8.72
N TYR A 91 -1.83 -11.95 8.27
CA TYR A 91 -1.53 -10.55 8.65
C TYR A 91 -2.79 -9.67 8.85
N ILE A 92 -3.96 -10.08 8.36
CA ILE A 92 -5.20 -9.30 8.52
C ILE A 92 -5.57 -9.17 10.00
N GLY A 93 -5.87 -7.94 10.44
CA GLY A 93 -6.07 -7.59 11.84
C GLY A 93 -4.77 -7.35 12.62
N GLY A 94 -3.61 -7.63 12.01
CA GLY A 94 -2.30 -7.28 12.53
C GLY A 94 -1.86 -5.87 12.14
N HIS A 95 -0.79 -5.41 12.77
CA HIS A 95 -0.25 -4.08 12.60
C HIS A 95 1.27 -4.11 12.43
N HIS A 96 1.74 -3.53 11.33
CA HIS A 96 3.16 -3.31 11.09
C HIS A 96 3.56 -1.96 11.67
N LEU A 97 4.46 -1.97 12.65
CA LEU A 97 5.05 -0.78 13.25
C LEU A 97 6.37 -0.50 12.55
N VAL A 98 6.50 0.65 11.89
CA VAL A 98 7.66 0.93 11.03
C VAL A 98 8.23 2.33 11.27
N HIS A 99 9.56 2.43 11.19
CA HIS A 99 10.23 3.70 10.93
C HIS A 99 10.87 3.65 9.56
N GLU A 100 10.58 4.64 8.73
CA GLU A 100 11.06 4.67 7.36
C GLU A 100 11.21 6.08 6.81
N TYR A 101 12.14 6.25 5.87
CA TYR A 101 12.31 7.51 5.17
C TYR A 101 11.37 7.62 3.97
N ILE A 102 10.48 8.61 4.00
CA ILE A 102 9.61 8.95 2.87
C ILE A 102 9.90 10.39 2.48
N GLY A 103 10.31 10.61 1.22
CA GLY A 103 10.68 11.94 0.75
C GLY A 103 11.81 12.61 1.54
N GLY A 104 12.70 11.82 2.16
CA GLY A 104 13.81 12.31 2.99
C GLY A 104 13.45 12.66 4.43
N LYS A 105 12.20 12.43 4.86
CA LYS A 105 11.74 12.61 6.25
C LYS A 105 11.54 11.24 6.89
N LEU A 106 12.00 11.08 8.13
CA LEU A 106 11.70 9.87 8.91
C LEU A 106 10.23 9.91 9.35
N ALA A 107 9.44 8.98 8.85
CA ALA A 107 8.09 8.72 9.28
C ALA A 107 8.08 7.56 10.28
N LYS A 108 7.26 7.68 11.33
CA LYS A 108 6.94 6.59 12.25
C LYS A 108 5.48 6.24 12.03
N LEU A 109 5.22 5.04 11.53
CA LEU A 109 3.90 4.67 11.04
C LEU A 109 3.43 3.37 11.69
N LYS A 110 2.12 3.30 11.93
CA LYS A 110 1.40 2.06 12.17
C LYS A 110 0.52 1.76 10.96
N ILE A 111 0.83 0.67 10.26
CA ILE A 111 0.04 0.16 9.15
C ILE A 111 -0.84 -0.96 9.69
N SER A 112 -2.15 -0.79 9.62
CA SER A 112 -3.13 -1.72 10.19
C SER A 112 -3.90 -2.42 9.09
N PHE A 113 -3.66 -3.73 8.93
CA PHE A 113 -4.21 -4.48 7.82
C PHE A 113 -5.65 -4.90 8.07
N VAL A 114 -6.48 -4.77 7.04
CA VAL A 114 -7.92 -5.05 7.09
C VAL A 114 -8.33 -5.95 5.94
N ASP A 115 -9.48 -6.61 6.08
CA ASP A 115 -10.05 -7.43 5.00
C ASP A 115 -10.30 -6.58 3.74
N PRO A 116 -9.96 -7.07 2.53
CA PRO A 116 -10.23 -6.34 1.28
C PRO A 116 -11.70 -5.93 1.10
N GLY A 117 -12.65 -6.63 1.73
CA GLY A 117 -14.07 -6.30 1.71
C GLY A 117 -14.39 -4.90 2.24
N VAL A 118 -13.52 -4.31 3.07
CA VAL A 118 -13.63 -2.91 3.51
C VAL A 118 -13.62 -1.93 2.32
N TYR A 119 -12.87 -2.25 1.27
CA TYR A 119 -12.71 -1.38 0.08
C TYR A 119 -13.50 -1.88 -1.14
N PHE A 120 -13.71 -3.20 -1.22
CA PHE A 120 -14.24 -3.87 -2.41
C PHE A 120 -15.65 -4.46 -2.20
N GLY A 121 -16.17 -4.46 -0.98
CA GLY A 121 -17.48 -5.01 -0.63
C GLY A 121 -17.45 -6.53 -0.38
N ASP A 122 -18.59 -7.08 0.06
CA ASP A 122 -18.66 -8.47 0.56
C ASP A 122 -18.39 -9.54 -0.53
N THR A 123 -18.58 -9.20 -1.81
CA THR A 123 -18.39 -10.10 -2.96
C THR A 123 -16.98 -10.02 -3.57
N TRP A 124 -16.04 -9.40 -2.87
CA TRP A 124 -14.71 -9.08 -3.43
C TRP A 124 -13.98 -10.32 -3.93
N LYS A 125 -14.14 -11.48 -3.28
CA LYS A 125 -13.46 -12.74 -3.66
C LYS A 125 -13.95 -13.24 -5.02
N GLU A 126 -15.27 -13.26 -5.24
CA GLU A 126 -15.86 -13.64 -6.51
C GLU A 126 -15.51 -12.64 -7.61
N ASP A 127 -15.50 -11.36 -7.28
CA ASP A 127 -15.18 -10.29 -8.21
C ASP A 127 -13.71 -10.30 -8.63
N PHE A 128 -12.80 -10.56 -7.70
CA PHE A 128 -11.37 -10.77 -7.97
C PHE A 128 -11.15 -11.97 -8.89
N LYS A 129 -11.74 -13.12 -8.54
CA LYS A 129 -11.65 -14.33 -9.38
C LYS A 129 -12.14 -14.08 -10.80
N ARG A 130 -13.26 -13.35 -10.96
CA ARG A 130 -13.83 -13.03 -12.28
C ARG A 130 -12.95 -12.07 -13.09
N ALA A 131 -12.30 -11.12 -12.43
CA ALA A 131 -11.46 -10.11 -13.07
C ALA A 131 -9.96 -10.48 -13.11
N GLY A 132 -9.58 -11.66 -12.62
CA GLY A 132 -8.20 -12.17 -12.64
C GLY A 132 -7.27 -11.47 -11.66
N TYR A 133 -7.78 -11.12 -10.48
CA TYR A 133 -6.98 -10.67 -9.34
C TYR A 133 -6.83 -11.82 -8.34
N SER A 134 -5.64 -11.98 -7.77
CA SER A 134 -5.35 -13.06 -6.83
C SER A 134 -5.50 -12.64 -5.38
N THR A 135 -5.17 -11.40 -5.04
CA THR A 135 -5.29 -10.86 -3.67
C THR A 135 -5.24 -9.32 -3.67
N ALA A 136 -5.47 -8.72 -2.50
CA ALA A 136 -5.18 -7.32 -2.24
C ALA A 136 -4.68 -7.13 -0.80
N VAL A 137 -3.59 -6.40 -0.64
CA VAL A 137 -3.11 -5.97 0.69
C VAL A 137 -3.75 -4.63 0.98
N CYS A 138 -4.59 -4.58 2.01
CA CYS A 138 -5.39 -3.41 2.33
C CYS A 138 -5.13 -2.97 3.77
N GLY A 139 -5.02 -1.67 4.02
CA GLY A 139 -4.75 -1.19 5.36
C GLY A 139 -5.01 0.28 5.61
N ARG A 140 -5.07 0.64 6.88
CA ARG A 140 -5.05 2.02 7.39
C ARG A 140 -3.63 2.40 7.76
N VAL A 141 -3.21 3.61 7.42
CA VAL A 141 -1.90 4.17 7.75
C VAL A 141 -2.11 5.32 8.74
N GLY A 142 -1.41 5.25 9.87
CA GLY A 142 -1.44 6.29 10.90
C GLY A 142 -0.07 6.73 11.33
N ASN A 143 0.05 8.01 11.68
CA ASN A 143 1.22 8.54 12.38
C ASN A 143 1.25 7.91 13.77
N TRP A 144 2.35 7.24 14.09
CA TRP A 144 2.53 6.50 15.31
C TRP A 144 3.58 7.18 16.19
N ASP A 145 3.22 7.42 17.45
CA ASP A 145 4.15 7.77 18.50
C ASP A 145 4.62 6.48 19.19
N ASP A 146 5.89 6.15 18.99
CA ASP A 146 6.54 4.95 19.52
C ASP A 146 6.87 5.02 21.01
N GLU A 147 6.75 6.21 21.63
CA GLU A 147 6.91 6.39 23.07
C GLU A 147 5.59 6.21 23.81
N SER A 148 4.51 6.83 23.31
CA SER A 148 3.18 6.77 23.95
C SER A 148 2.31 5.61 23.46
N GLY A 149 2.58 5.08 22.26
CA GLY A 149 1.74 4.10 21.57
C GLY A 149 0.52 4.72 20.88
N GLU A 150 0.36 6.04 20.92
CA GLU A 150 -0.76 6.73 20.29
C GLU A 150 -0.63 6.71 18.75
N VAL A 151 -1.78 6.65 18.08
CA VAL A 151 -1.85 6.56 16.62
C VAL A 151 -2.94 7.46 16.08
N VAL A 152 -2.57 8.32 15.13
CA VAL A 152 -3.53 9.15 14.38
C VAL A 152 -3.61 8.62 12.96
N TYR A 153 -4.67 7.87 12.67
CA TYR A 153 -4.94 7.39 11.32
C TYR A 153 -5.39 8.52 10.41
N GLY A 154 -4.69 8.68 9.29
CA GLY A 154 -4.97 9.70 8.29
C GLY A 154 -4.87 9.20 6.86
N GLY A 155 -4.64 7.91 6.65
CA GLY A 155 -4.52 7.37 5.30
C GLY A 155 -4.98 5.93 5.14
N HIS A 156 -5.12 5.56 3.87
CA HIS A 156 -5.42 4.20 3.41
C HIS A 156 -4.36 3.75 2.41
N LEU A 157 -4.11 2.45 2.38
CA LEU A 157 -3.36 1.80 1.31
C LEU A 157 -4.13 0.62 0.75
N VAL A 158 -3.97 0.40 -0.55
CA VAL A 158 -4.40 -0.80 -1.28
C VAL A 158 -3.30 -1.19 -2.25
N HIS A 159 -2.77 -2.40 -2.14
CA HIS A 159 -1.97 -3.05 -3.16
C HIS A 159 -2.81 -4.15 -3.81
N LEU A 160 -3.44 -3.85 -4.95
CA LEU A 160 -4.29 -4.80 -5.67
C LEU A 160 -3.44 -5.64 -6.65
N ILE A 161 -3.50 -6.96 -6.54
CA ILE A 161 -2.60 -7.87 -7.26
C ILE A 161 -3.32 -8.52 -8.43
N LYS A 162 -3.00 -8.07 -9.65
CA LYS A 162 -3.54 -8.61 -10.90
C LYS A 162 -2.64 -9.72 -11.41
N ASP A 163 -3.21 -10.87 -11.74
CA ASP A 163 -2.46 -11.96 -12.37
C ASP A 163 -2.12 -11.61 -13.83
N GLU A 164 -0.87 -11.89 -14.21
CA GLU A 164 -0.30 -11.70 -15.55
C GLU A 164 0.31 -13.04 -16.03
N PRO A 165 0.57 -13.24 -17.33
CA PRO A 165 1.02 -14.54 -17.86
C PRO A 165 2.28 -15.12 -17.19
N ASP A 166 3.24 -14.27 -16.78
CA ASP A 166 4.54 -14.65 -16.22
C ASP A 166 4.80 -14.01 -14.86
N GLY A 167 3.77 -13.55 -14.14
CA GLY A 167 3.90 -12.97 -12.82
C GLY A 167 2.63 -12.27 -12.34
N VAL A 168 2.81 -11.15 -11.64
CA VAL A 168 1.70 -10.29 -11.20
C VAL A 168 2.01 -8.82 -11.49
N ARG A 169 0.94 -8.03 -11.62
CA ARG A 169 1.01 -6.57 -11.58
C ARG A 169 0.38 -6.08 -10.29
N MET A 170 1.19 -5.45 -9.45
CA MET A 170 0.71 -4.76 -8.25
C MET A 170 0.27 -3.35 -8.63
N ARG A 171 -0.99 -3.03 -8.34
CA ARG A 171 -1.57 -1.68 -8.49
C ARG A 171 -1.75 -1.08 -7.10
N SER A 172 -0.80 -0.24 -6.72
CA SER A 172 -0.77 0.44 -5.42
C SER A 172 -1.60 1.72 -5.48
N ARG A 173 -2.40 1.96 -4.45
CA ARG A 173 -3.21 3.16 -4.25
C ARG A 173 -3.08 3.60 -2.81
N PHE A 174 -2.87 4.90 -2.62
CA PHE A 174 -2.86 5.52 -1.31
C PHE A 174 -3.83 6.70 -1.33
N TRP A 175 -4.59 6.84 -0.25
CA TRP A 175 -5.43 8.01 0.00
C TRP A 175 -5.00 8.62 1.31
N LEU A 176 -4.41 9.82 1.28
CA LEU A 176 -3.92 10.52 2.46
C LEU A 176 -4.77 11.76 2.74
N GLY A 177 -4.96 12.07 4.02
CA GLY A 177 -5.81 13.17 4.49
C GLY A 177 -7.19 12.71 4.99
N ASP A 178 -7.40 11.41 5.20
CA ASP A 178 -8.64 10.90 5.80
C ASP A 178 -8.66 11.09 7.32
N ILE A 179 -8.84 12.34 7.73
CA ILE A 179 -8.91 12.76 9.13
C ILE A 179 -10.37 13.13 9.46
N PRO A 180 -10.99 12.50 10.47
CA PRO A 180 -12.36 12.81 10.88
C PRO A 180 -12.55 14.29 11.23
N GLY A 181 -13.65 14.88 10.75
CA GLY A 181 -14.03 16.27 11.06
C GLY A 181 -13.36 17.34 10.19
N LEU A 182 -12.44 16.99 9.29
CA LEU A 182 -11.86 17.92 8.33
C LEU A 182 -12.66 18.00 7.03
N ASP A 183 -12.84 19.22 6.50
CA ASP A 183 -13.37 19.46 5.15
C ASP A 183 -12.32 19.22 4.05
N ALA A 184 -12.71 19.34 2.78
CA ALA A 184 -11.82 19.05 1.65
C ALA A 184 -10.56 19.94 1.60
N GLU A 185 -10.65 21.23 1.96
CA GLU A 185 -9.49 22.12 1.93
C GLU A 185 -8.53 21.78 3.08
N GLN A 186 -9.07 21.51 4.26
CA GLN A 186 -8.31 21.09 5.44
C GLN A 186 -7.63 19.74 5.23
N ARG A 187 -8.31 18.75 4.63
CA ARG A 187 -7.74 17.44 4.28
C ARG A 187 -6.57 17.59 3.31
N ARG A 188 -6.73 18.44 2.29
CA ARG A 188 -5.68 18.73 1.32
C ARG A 188 -4.45 19.35 1.99
N GLY A 189 -4.69 20.31 2.89
CA GLY A 189 -3.63 21.00 3.64
C GLY A 189 -2.96 20.16 4.72
N ALA A 190 -3.60 19.08 5.19
CA ALA A 190 -3.06 18.18 6.20
C ALA A 190 -1.93 17.27 5.68
N VAL A 191 -1.74 17.19 4.36
CA VAL A 191 -0.73 16.35 3.71
C VAL A 191 0.26 17.22 2.96
N ASP A 192 1.53 17.10 3.33
CA ASP A 192 2.66 17.76 2.65
C ASP A 192 2.82 17.20 1.23
N GLU A 193 2.81 18.07 0.20
CA GLU A 193 2.95 17.65 -1.20
C GLU A 193 4.31 16.97 -1.45
N GLY A 194 5.37 17.42 -0.76
CA GLY A 194 6.67 16.77 -0.79
C GLY A 194 6.64 15.35 -0.23
N PHE A 195 5.85 15.11 0.82
CA PHE A 195 5.61 13.77 1.36
C PHE A 195 4.83 12.89 0.37
N ALA A 196 3.77 13.41 -0.27
CA ALA A 196 3.03 12.65 -1.28
C ALA A 196 3.91 12.24 -2.48
N LEU A 197 4.77 13.15 -2.95
CA LEU A 197 5.76 12.85 -3.99
C LEU A 197 6.82 11.85 -3.51
N GLY A 198 7.27 12.01 -2.26
CA GLY A 198 8.14 11.07 -1.59
C GLY A 198 7.57 9.66 -1.54
N LEU A 199 6.27 9.53 -1.22
CA LEU A 199 5.57 8.25 -1.13
C LEU A 199 5.41 7.59 -2.49
N LEU A 200 5.10 8.36 -3.56
CA LEU A 200 5.09 7.81 -4.92
C LEU A 200 6.45 7.18 -5.29
N ARG A 201 7.54 7.91 -5.02
CA ARG A 201 8.90 7.43 -5.29
C ARG A 201 9.19 6.18 -4.47
N HIS A 202 8.93 6.24 -3.17
CA HIS A 202 9.19 5.16 -2.23
C HIS A 202 8.43 3.88 -2.61
N ALA A 203 7.11 3.97 -2.87
CA ALA A 203 6.29 2.84 -3.31
C ALA A 203 6.75 2.26 -4.66
N THR A 204 7.28 3.08 -5.55
CA THR A 204 7.83 2.60 -6.82
C THR A 204 9.14 1.84 -6.60
N GLU A 205 10.05 2.38 -5.79
CA GLU A 205 11.35 1.80 -5.48
C GLU A 205 11.22 0.48 -4.70
N GLU A 206 10.45 0.47 -3.61
CA GLU A 206 10.33 -0.69 -2.73
C GLU A 206 9.66 -1.88 -3.44
N MET A 207 8.63 -1.63 -4.25
CA MET A 207 7.92 -2.71 -4.94
C MET A 207 8.76 -3.28 -6.09
N ALA A 208 9.58 -2.45 -6.73
CA ALA A 208 10.55 -2.92 -7.72
C ALA A 208 11.67 -3.76 -7.09
N ILE A 209 12.15 -3.37 -5.90
CA ILE A 209 13.11 -4.19 -5.14
C ILE A 209 12.46 -5.51 -4.73
N LEU A 210 11.25 -5.47 -4.17
CA LEU A 210 10.51 -6.67 -3.77
C LEU A 210 10.33 -7.62 -4.95
N ALA A 211 9.93 -7.10 -6.12
CA ALA A 211 9.78 -7.89 -7.34
C ALA A 211 11.04 -8.68 -7.70
N SER A 212 12.23 -8.14 -7.42
CA SER A 212 13.50 -8.79 -7.73
C SER A 212 13.92 -9.89 -6.75
N ILE A 213 13.38 -9.89 -5.52
CA ILE A 213 13.79 -10.81 -4.45
C ILE A 213 12.69 -11.78 -4.03
N LEU A 214 11.42 -11.43 -4.24
CA LEU A 214 10.27 -12.11 -3.64
C LEU A 214 10.21 -13.60 -3.96
N PRO A 215 10.34 -14.07 -5.22
CA PRO A 215 10.29 -15.50 -5.51
C PRO A 215 11.38 -16.29 -4.77
N GLY A 216 12.60 -15.76 -4.72
CA GLY A 216 13.72 -16.40 -4.01
C GLY A 216 13.58 -16.36 -2.49
N MET A 217 13.02 -15.28 -1.93
CA MET A 217 12.70 -15.21 -0.50
C MET A 217 11.62 -16.22 -0.13
N TYR A 218 10.55 -16.31 -0.93
CA TYR A 218 9.46 -17.26 -0.74
C TYR A 218 9.98 -18.70 -0.79
N GLU A 219 10.76 -19.05 -1.81
CA GLU A 219 11.33 -20.41 -1.93
C GLU A 219 12.19 -20.81 -0.72
N LYS A 220 12.95 -19.85 -0.19
CA LYS A 220 13.91 -20.09 0.90
C LYS A 220 13.26 -20.12 2.28
N PHE A 221 12.25 -19.32 2.53
CA PHE A 221 11.74 -19.04 3.88
C PHE A 221 10.28 -19.41 4.10
N ALA A 222 9.48 -19.59 3.04
CA ALA A 222 8.13 -20.12 3.20
C ALA A 222 8.21 -21.58 3.65
N VAL A 223 7.47 -21.94 4.69
CA VAL A 223 7.32 -23.34 5.09
C VAL A 223 6.57 -24.05 3.97
N LYS A 224 7.21 -25.06 3.37
CA LYS A 224 6.54 -25.95 2.42
C LYS A 224 5.89 -27.07 3.23
N GLU A 225 4.57 -27.18 3.13
CA GLU A 225 3.83 -28.35 3.62
C GLU A 225 4.27 -29.64 2.93
#